data_AF-B7FWQ0-F1
#
_entry.id   AF-B7FWQ0-F1
#
_cell.length_a   1.000
_cell.length_b   1.000
_cell.length_c   1.000
_cell.angle_alpha   90.00
_cell.angle_beta   90.00
_cell.angle_gamma   90.00
#
_symmetry.space_group_name_H-M   'P 1'
#
loop_
_entity.id
_entity.type
_entity.pdbx_description
1 polymer ?
#
loop_
_entity_poly.entity_id
_entity_poly.type
_entity_poly.pdbx_seq_one_letter_code
_entity_poly.pdbx_strand_id
1 'polypeptide(L)'
;MSRAPTSAATKPSRLLFASCNSQHRPQTLWPAIRSRNATAFVWAGDAVYADDFDTVYTFGWPRIARLQSRDATPSELAGLLHDQLTHDGYQSLVKDPTVTILGALDDHDYGANNGDLTYAHKAANGAAYVDFLTAQKPYRLDAMRQRAVRGQGVYGVQVFDFSRPVGHELVDEAEAGIEPDHHEHEYNDNHNGNKESSPSVLSNQSVAVFLLDVRSNKTPWKQQGLGKYRVDYAADFLGPDQWVWFETALRRSTATVNVIVQGLQVHADRYIDGNVVEDWSRFPAAQHRLYQTILQSNVQAPILVSGDVHMAELLRKDCQPVGRRQTDGEADGDHRDANRMLLEVTTSGMTHSWGSHICARPESSWSCRNAYVDWSMSMGMHVAHHNGAWTDLVDLESAEEGAKAGIQYNLDLNFGEFEFDWEAKEVKIRIHGNNVNATAPYLSTRWDFDTLSGKTPAPPTGLVRDPSRCRDY
;
A
#
# COMPACT_ATOMS: atom_id res chain seq x y z
N MET A 1 -52.93 4.37 -1.54
CA MET A 1 -51.73 3.52 -1.36
C MET A 1 -50.53 4.40 -1.58
N SER A 2 -49.87 4.82 -0.49
CA SER A 2 -48.65 5.63 -0.56
C SER A 2 -47.51 4.72 -1.01
N ARG A 3 -46.88 5.07 -2.12
CA ARG A 3 -45.74 4.34 -2.69
C ARG A 3 -44.53 4.73 -1.85
N ALA A 4 -43.96 3.77 -1.12
CA ALA A 4 -42.74 3.99 -0.36
C ALA A 4 -41.65 4.55 -1.31
N PRO A 5 -40.86 5.55 -0.88
CA PRO A 5 -39.75 6.03 -1.68
C PRO A 5 -38.78 4.87 -1.88
N THR A 6 -38.52 4.53 -3.14
CA THR A 6 -37.42 3.66 -3.53
C THR A 6 -36.13 4.26 -2.96
N SER A 7 -35.56 3.58 -1.97
CA SER A 7 -34.21 3.85 -1.44
C SER A 7 -33.28 4.08 -2.63
N ALA A 8 -32.76 5.29 -2.79
CA ALA A 8 -31.63 5.51 -3.68
C ALA A 8 -30.52 4.54 -3.23
N ALA A 9 -29.95 3.77 -4.16
CA ALA A 9 -28.87 2.85 -3.82
C ALA A 9 -27.73 3.67 -3.20
N THR A 10 -27.41 3.42 -1.93
CA THR A 10 -26.32 4.08 -1.21
C THR A 10 -24.98 3.64 -1.81
N LYS A 11 -24.09 4.58 -2.11
CA LYS A 11 -22.72 4.27 -2.54
C LYS A 11 -22.03 3.42 -1.45
N PRO A 12 -21.37 2.30 -1.80
CA PRO A 12 -20.72 1.46 -0.80
C PRO A 12 -19.52 2.19 -0.17
N SER A 13 -19.29 1.97 1.13
CA SER A 13 -18.11 2.48 1.81
C SER A 13 -16.89 1.67 1.37
N ARG A 14 -16.21 2.13 0.32
CA ARG A 14 -15.23 1.31 -0.41
C ARG A 14 -13.99 2.09 -0.82
N LEU A 15 -12.83 1.45 -0.67
CA LEU A 15 -11.53 1.91 -1.16
C LEU A 15 -10.94 0.83 -2.07
N LEU A 16 -10.30 1.24 -3.16
CA LEU A 16 -9.58 0.34 -4.07
C LEU A 16 -8.08 0.62 -4.02
N PHE A 17 -7.30 -0.42 -4.22
CA PHE A 17 -5.84 -0.38 -4.17
C PHE A 17 -5.27 -1.09 -5.39
N ALA A 18 -4.22 -0.55 -6.00
CA ALA A 18 -3.52 -1.24 -7.08
C ALA A 18 -2.10 -0.70 -7.27
N SER A 19 -1.19 -1.53 -7.78
CA SER A 19 0.15 -1.11 -8.20
C SER A 19 0.64 -1.86 -9.45
N CYS A 20 1.79 -1.44 -9.95
CA CYS A 20 2.51 -2.05 -11.09
C CYS A 20 1.75 -1.90 -12.41
N ASN A 21 1.50 -0.64 -12.76
CA ASN A 21 0.81 -0.19 -13.97
C ASN A 21 1.79 0.37 -15.01
N SER A 22 2.44 -0.52 -15.77
CA SER A 22 3.30 -0.12 -16.88
C SER A 22 2.51 0.39 -18.09
N GLN A 23 2.82 1.61 -18.52
CA GLN A 23 2.37 2.22 -19.77
C GLN A 23 2.81 1.47 -21.03
N HIS A 24 3.78 0.56 -20.92
CA HIS A 24 4.27 -0.26 -22.03
C HIS A 24 3.42 -1.52 -22.27
N ARG A 25 2.33 -1.68 -21.50
CA ARG A 25 1.42 -2.83 -21.52
C ARG A 25 -0.04 -2.33 -21.55
N PRO A 26 -0.99 -3.11 -22.08
CA PRO A 26 -2.41 -2.75 -22.04
C PRO A 26 -2.95 -2.65 -20.60
N GLN A 27 -3.59 -1.52 -20.26
CA GLN A 27 -4.17 -1.30 -18.94
C GLN A 27 -5.63 -1.81 -18.87
N THR A 28 -5.77 -3.14 -18.76
CA THR A 28 -7.08 -3.82 -18.93
C THR A 28 -7.98 -3.80 -17.69
N LEU A 29 -7.47 -3.40 -16.52
CA LEU A 29 -8.23 -3.43 -15.26
C LEU A 29 -9.17 -2.24 -15.05
N TRP A 30 -8.98 -1.12 -15.75
CA TRP A 30 -9.78 0.09 -15.51
C TRP A 30 -11.31 -0.11 -15.60
N PRO A 31 -11.85 -0.90 -16.55
CA PRO A 31 -13.28 -1.20 -16.55
C PRO A 31 -13.77 -1.88 -15.27
N ALA A 32 -13.01 -2.85 -14.75
CA ALA A 32 -13.35 -3.60 -13.54
C ALA A 32 -13.20 -2.71 -12.29
N ILE A 33 -12.15 -1.89 -12.21
CA ILE A 33 -11.94 -0.92 -11.13
C ILE A 33 -13.13 0.05 -11.06
N ARG A 34 -13.54 0.62 -12.20
CA ARG A 34 -14.66 1.57 -12.27
C ARG A 34 -16.00 0.95 -11.88
N SER A 35 -16.24 -0.31 -12.25
CA SER A 35 -17.50 -0.97 -11.90
C SER A 35 -17.68 -1.19 -10.40
N ARG A 36 -16.62 -1.03 -9.60
CA ARG A 36 -16.71 -1.12 -8.13
C ARG A 36 -17.17 0.17 -7.46
N ASN A 37 -17.36 1.30 -8.15
CA ASN A 37 -17.96 2.53 -7.58
C ASN A 37 -17.39 2.93 -6.20
N ALA A 38 -16.06 3.01 -6.10
CA ALA A 38 -15.36 3.29 -4.84
C ALA A 38 -15.32 4.79 -4.49
N THR A 39 -15.10 5.09 -3.22
CA THR A 39 -14.91 6.47 -2.71
C THR A 39 -13.46 6.94 -2.90
N ALA A 40 -12.50 6.01 -2.91
CA ALA A 40 -11.13 6.32 -3.28
C ALA A 40 -10.47 5.20 -4.09
N PHE A 41 -9.49 5.60 -4.91
CA PHE A 41 -8.53 4.73 -5.56
C PHE A 41 -7.14 5.12 -5.07
N VAL A 42 -6.39 4.14 -4.56
CA VAL A 42 -5.10 4.34 -3.91
C VAL A 42 -4.03 3.56 -4.68
N TRP A 43 -3.05 4.28 -5.24
CA TRP A 43 -1.85 3.65 -5.77
C TRP A 43 -1.03 3.05 -4.62
N ALA A 44 -0.69 1.77 -4.70
CA ALA A 44 0.21 1.10 -3.76
C ALA A 44 1.66 1.03 -4.30
N GLY A 45 2.03 2.00 -5.15
CA GLY A 45 3.28 2.02 -5.91
C GLY A 45 3.08 1.89 -7.42
N ASP A 46 4.15 2.15 -8.17
CA ASP A 46 4.30 1.92 -9.62
C ASP A 46 3.07 2.28 -10.48
N ALA A 47 2.57 3.50 -10.34
CA ALA A 47 1.56 4.07 -11.21
C ALA A 47 2.05 4.20 -12.66
N VAL A 48 3.35 4.40 -12.85
CA VAL A 48 4.10 4.38 -14.12
C VAL A 48 5.45 3.68 -13.96
N TYR A 49 6.06 3.29 -15.08
CA TYR A 49 7.39 2.67 -15.13
C TYR A 49 8.42 3.59 -15.77
N ALA A 50 9.03 4.50 -14.99
CA ALA A 50 9.83 5.57 -15.57
C ALA A 50 11.30 5.23 -15.83
N ASP A 51 11.93 4.45 -14.95
CA ASP A 51 13.27 3.91 -15.18
C ASP A 51 13.27 2.90 -16.35
N ASP A 52 14.43 2.77 -16.98
CA ASP A 52 14.65 1.91 -18.13
C ASP A 52 15.69 0.83 -17.85
N PHE A 53 15.89 -0.09 -18.80
CA PHE A 53 17.00 -1.03 -18.79
C PHE A 53 17.85 -0.87 -20.04
N ASP A 54 19.11 -0.49 -19.85
CA ASP A 54 20.12 -0.49 -20.90
C ASP A 54 20.76 -1.88 -21.03
N THR A 55 20.99 -2.31 -22.27
CA THR A 55 21.78 -3.52 -22.53
C THR A 55 23.27 -3.17 -22.55
N VAL A 56 24.00 -3.61 -21.53
CA VAL A 56 25.44 -3.42 -21.38
C VAL A 56 26.16 -4.74 -21.64
N TYR A 57 27.26 -4.73 -22.38
CA TYR A 57 28.03 -5.94 -22.69
C TYR A 57 29.27 -6.04 -21.80
N THR A 58 29.54 -7.23 -21.26
CA THR A 58 30.78 -7.49 -20.52
C THR A 58 32.00 -7.22 -21.39
N PHE A 59 33.05 -6.65 -20.80
CA PHE A 59 34.33 -6.44 -21.48
C PHE A 59 35.07 -7.79 -21.56
N GLY A 60 35.42 -8.23 -22.78
CA GLY A 60 36.08 -9.52 -23.03
C GLY A 60 35.21 -10.54 -23.78
N TRP A 61 35.84 -11.63 -24.22
CA TRP A 61 35.18 -12.70 -24.98
C TRP A 61 34.95 -13.94 -24.10
N PRO A 62 33.73 -14.52 -24.07
CA PRO A 62 32.55 -14.10 -24.83
C PRO A 62 31.88 -12.84 -24.25
N ARG A 63 31.34 -11.99 -25.13
CA ARG A 63 30.50 -10.84 -24.74
C ARG A 63 29.17 -11.36 -24.20
N ILE A 64 28.90 -11.10 -22.92
CA ILE A 64 27.64 -11.43 -22.27
C ILE A 64 26.84 -10.14 -22.13
N ALA A 65 25.63 -10.11 -22.68
CA ALA A 65 24.69 -9.02 -22.47
C ALA A 65 24.18 -9.05 -21.02
N ARG A 66 24.18 -7.90 -20.35
CA ARG A 66 23.57 -7.66 -19.05
C ARG A 66 22.63 -6.48 -19.16
N LEU A 67 21.44 -6.60 -18.59
CA LEU A 67 20.55 -5.46 -18.40
C LEU A 67 21.05 -4.66 -17.20
N GLN A 68 21.19 -3.36 -17.36
CA GLN A 68 21.52 -2.41 -16.31
C GLN A 68 20.39 -1.38 -16.23
N SER A 69 19.86 -1.14 -15.03
CA SER A 69 18.83 -0.11 -14.86
C SER A 69 19.39 1.28 -15.17
N ARG A 70 18.57 2.10 -15.81
CA ARG A 70 18.82 3.51 -16.08
C ARG A 70 17.74 4.33 -15.37
N ASP A 71 18.18 5.23 -14.52
CA ASP A 71 17.25 6.11 -13.82
C ASP A 71 16.58 7.11 -14.79
N ALA A 72 15.33 7.45 -14.50
CA ALA A 72 14.56 8.45 -15.21
C ALA A 72 15.09 9.86 -14.88
N THR A 73 14.92 10.77 -15.83
CA THR A 73 15.02 12.22 -15.59
C THR A 73 13.67 12.77 -15.11
N PRO A 74 13.62 13.96 -14.47
CA PRO A 74 12.36 14.58 -14.07
C PRO A 74 11.38 14.80 -15.23
N SER A 75 11.88 15.15 -16.42
CA SER A 75 11.03 15.34 -17.59
C SER A 75 10.44 14.03 -18.11
N GLU A 76 11.19 12.92 -18.03
CA GLU A 76 10.70 11.61 -18.46
C GLU A 76 9.59 11.13 -17.53
N LEU A 77 9.81 11.17 -16.20
CA LEU A 77 8.78 10.79 -15.24
C LEU A 77 7.54 11.67 -15.37
N ALA A 78 7.70 13.00 -15.43
CA ALA A 78 6.57 13.92 -15.55
C ALA A 78 5.76 13.68 -16.84
N GLY A 79 6.43 13.35 -17.95
CA GLY A 79 5.76 12.98 -19.20
C GLY A 79 4.91 11.71 -19.05
N LEU A 80 5.46 10.67 -18.41
CA LEU A 80 4.75 9.42 -18.19
C LEU A 80 3.56 9.57 -17.23
N LEU A 81 3.71 10.36 -16.16
CA LEU A 81 2.60 10.68 -15.25
C LEU A 81 1.49 11.47 -15.99
N HIS A 82 1.86 12.36 -16.91
CA HIS A 82 0.90 13.06 -17.77
C HIS A 82 0.17 12.10 -18.72
N ASP A 83 0.90 11.18 -19.35
CA ASP A 83 0.30 10.13 -20.20
C ASP A 83 -0.69 9.28 -19.40
N GLN A 84 -0.35 8.93 -18.16
CA GLN A 84 -1.26 8.20 -17.28
C GLN A 84 -2.52 9.01 -16.95
N LEU A 85 -2.40 10.30 -16.61
CA LEU A 85 -3.53 11.21 -16.37
C LEU A 85 -4.45 11.35 -17.60
N THR A 86 -3.91 11.19 -18.80
CA THR A 86 -4.68 11.30 -20.05
C THR A 86 -5.19 9.96 -20.57
N HIS A 87 -4.73 8.83 -20.04
CA HIS A 87 -5.22 7.50 -20.40
C HIS A 87 -6.70 7.35 -20.05
N ASP A 88 -7.56 7.07 -21.05
CA ASP A 88 -9.03 7.05 -20.92
C ASP A 88 -9.55 6.29 -19.69
N GLY A 89 -8.96 5.14 -19.40
CA GLY A 89 -9.31 4.31 -18.24
C GLY A 89 -9.11 5.03 -16.91
N TYR A 90 -7.93 5.61 -16.69
CA TYR A 90 -7.59 6.31 -15.46
C TYR A 90 -8.21 7.71 -15.39
N GLN A 91 -8.19 8.43 -16.51
CA GLN A 91 -8.76 9.77 -16.62
C GLN A 91 -10.24 9.79 -16.19
N SER A 92 -10.99 8.74 -16.47
CA SER A 92 -12.40 8.67 -16.04
C SER A 92 -12.58 8.55 -14.52
N LEU A 93 -11.64 7.93 -13.79
CA LEU A 93 -11.61 7.98 -12.32
C LEU A 93 -11.20 9.37 -11.84
N VAL A 94 -10.16 9.94 -12.47
CA VAL A 94 -9.67 11.29 -12.16
C VAL A 94 -10.76 12.35 -12.41
N LYS A 95 -11.65 12.17 -13.39
CA LYS A 95 -12.74 13.13 -13.66
C LYS A 95 -13.97 12.92 -12.77
N ASP A 96 -14.08 11.82 -12.04
CA ASP A 96 -15.20 11.56 -11.14
C ASP A 96 -15.01 12.35 -9.83
N PRO A 97 -15.86 13.34 -9.53
CA PRO A 97 -15.72 14.16 -8.32
C PRO A 97 -15.99 13.39 -7.03
N THR A 98 -16.56 12.17 -7.13
CA THR A 98 -16.86 11.30 -5.98
C THR A 98 -15.75 10.29 -5.69
N VAL A 99 -14.68 10.27 -6.50
CA VAL A 99 -13.52 9.40 -6.32
C VAL A 99 -12.30 10.24 -5.94
N THR A 100 -11.72 9.95 -4.79
CA THR A 100 -10.44 10.55 -4.36
C THR A 100 -9.27 9.70 -4.83
N ILE A 101 -8.27 10.31 -5.45
CA ILE A 101 -7.03 9.63 -5.84
C ILE A 101 -5.97 9.80 -4.74
N LEU A 102 -5.40 8.71 -4.26
CA LEU A 102 -4.29 8.67 -3.31
C LEU A 102 -3.15 7.81 -3.86
N GLY A 103 -1.97 7.86 -3.23
CA GLY A 103 -0.87 7.00 -3.66
C GLY A 103 0.32 6.99 -2.72
N ALA A 104 0.88 5.82 -2.50
CA ALA A 104 2.22 5.64 -1.95
C ALA A 104 3.22 5.57 -3.11
N LEU A 105 4.38 6.18 -2.92
CA LEU A 105 5.47 6.17 -3.88
C LEU A 105 6.21 4.83 -3.85
N ASP A 106 6.62 4.34 -5.02
CA ASP A 106 7.51 3.18 -5.15
C ASP A 106 8.61 3.45 -6.20
N ASP A 107 9.52 2.51 -6.47
CA ASP A 107 10.76 2.79 -7.21
C ASP A 107 10.55 3.24 -8.66
N HIS A 108 9.58 2.67 -9.37
CA HIS A 108 9.31 3.02 -10.75
C HIS A 108 8.66 4.41 -10.91
N ASP A 109 7.88 4.85 -9.92
CA ASP A 109 7.36 6.22 -9.79
C ASP A 109 8.38 7.18 -9.15
N TYR A 110 9.34 6.66 -8.38
CA TYR A 110 10.50 7.41 -7.88
C TYR A 110 11.46 7.73 -9.03
N GLY A 111 11.52 6.87 -10.04
CA GLY A 111 12.32 7.01 -11.24
C GLY A 111 13.66 6.28 -11.19
N ALA A 112 13.86 5.35 -10.26
CA ALA A 112 15.08 4.56 -10.17
C ALA A 112 14.77 3.19 -9.56
N ASN A 113 14.94 2.11 -10.34
CA ASN A 113 14.69 0.74 -9.91
C ASN A 113 15.47 0.37 -8.63
N ASN A 114 14.76 -0.08 -7.60
CA ASN A 114 15.25 -0.29 -6.25
C ASN A 114 15.96 0.93 -5.65
N GLY A 115 15.53 2.13 -6.04
CA GLY A 115 16.13 3.40 -5.71
C GLY A 115 16.18 3.66 -4.21
N ASP A 116 17.03 4.60 -3.82
CA ASP A 116 17.32 4.92 -2.44
C ASP A 116 17.61 6.42 -2.25
N LEU A 117 18.03 6.82 -1.04
CA LEU A 117 18.25 8.22 -0.69
C LEU A 117 19.28 8.96 -1.56
N THR A 118 20.11 8.23 -2.32
CA THR A 118 21.18 8.77 -3.18
C THR A 118 20.70 9.19 -4.57
N TYR A 119 19.45 8.86 -4.93
CA TYR A 119 18.90 9.24 -6.23
C TYR A 119 18.82 10.76 -6.41
N ALA A 120 19.47 11.27 -7.46
CA ALA A 120 19.71 12.70 -7.65
C ALA A 120 18.44 13.52 -7.89
N HIS A 121 17.37 12.90 -8.38
CA HIS A 121 16.15 13.61 -8.78
C HIS A 121 14.99 13.41 -7.81
N LYS A 122 15.21 12.82 -6.64
CA LYS A 122 14.15 12.48 -5.68
C LYS A 122 13.21 13.64 -5.34
N ALA A 123 13.73 14.86 -5.21
CA ALA A 123 12.89 16.02 -4.89
C ALA A 123 11.98 16.43 -6.07
N ALA A 124 12.53 16.48 -7.28
CA ALA A 124 11.78 16.86 -8.47
C ALA A 124 10.74 15.79 -8.85
N ASN A 125 11.14 14.52 -8.79
CA ASN A 125 10.27 13.39 -9.10
C ASN A 125 9.19 13.19 -8.05
N GLY A 126 9.53 13.29 -6.77
CA GLY A 126 8.56 13.25 -5.68
C GLY A 126 7.52 14.36 -5.80
N ALA A 127 7.94 15.59 -6.14
CA ALA A 127 7.00 16.69 -6.38
C ALA A 127 6.06 16.43 -7.57
N ALA A 128 6.61 15.90 -8.68
CA ALA A 128 5.80 15.53 -9.85
C ALA A 128 4.78 14.43 -9.52
N TYR A 129 5.15 13.46 -8.67
CA TYR A 129 4.24 12.41 -8.22
C TYR A 129 3.11 12.97 -7.34
N VAL A 130 3.41 13.89 -6.41
CA VAL A 130 2.36 14.56 -5.63
C VAL A 130 1.42 15.36 -6.55
N ASP A 131 1.97 16.11 -7.50
CA ASP A 131 1.19 16.88 -8.49
C ASP A 131 0.26 15.96 -9.32
N PHE A 132 0.73 14.75 -9.65
CA PHE A 132 -0.07 13.69 -10.29
C PHE A 132 -1.24 13.24 -9.41
N LEU A 133 -1.02 12.96 -8.12
CA LEU A 133 -2.08 12.57 -7.19
C LEU A 133 -3.11 13.69 -6.95
N THR A 134 -2.66 14.94 -7.01
CA THR A 134 -3.49 16.13 -6.72
C THR A 134 -4.08 16.78 -7.96
N ALA A 135 -3.96 16.18 -9.14
CA ALA A 135 -4.41 16.75 -10.41
C ALA A 135 -5.89 17.22 -10.40
N GLN A 136 -6.74 16.56 -9.61
CA GLN A 136 -8.15 16.95 -9.40
C GLN A 136 -8.33 18.19 -8.52
N LYS A 137 -7.49 18.35 -7.50
CA LYS A 137 -7.64 19.30 -6.38
C LYS A 137 -6.25 19.82 -5.97
N PRO A 138 -5.70 20.82 -6.68
CA PRO A 138 -4.28 21.25 -6.60
C PRO A 138 -3.83 21.94 -5.28
N TYR A 139 -4.52 21.72 -4.16
CA TYR A 139 -4.15 22.22 -2.82
C TYR A 139 -4.37 21.16 -1.73
N ARG A 140 -4.65 19.93 -2.13
CA ARG A 140 -4.75 18.78 -1.22
C ARG A 140 -3.35 18.22 -1.03
N LEU A 141 -3.03 17.64 0.14
CA LEU A 141 -1.70 17.08 0.41
C LEU A 141 -0.57 18.13 0.38
N ASP A 142 -0.84 19.37 0.78
CA ASP A 142 0.16 20.45 0.71
C ASP A 142 1.39 20.16 1.59
N ALA A 143 1.19 19.59 2.79
CA ALA A 143 2.30 19.17 3.65
C ALA A 143 3.18 18.10 2.96
N MET A 144 2.56 17.09 2.33
CA MET A 144 3.26 16.08 1.55
C MET A 144 4.02 16.71 0.38
N ARG A 145 3.39 17.63 -0.36
CA ARG A 145 4.01 18.34 -1.48
C ARG A 145 5.24 19.14 -1.03
N GLN A 146 5.13 19.82 0.10
CA GLN A 146 6.22 20.58 0.69
C GLN A 146 7.42 19.70 1.11
N ARG A 147 7.17 18.51 1.65
CA ARG A 147 8.23 17.52 1.92
C ARG A 147 8.87 17.02 0.64
N ALA A 148 8.04 16.73 -0.37
CA ALA A 148 8.49 16.22 -1.66
C ALA A 148 9.44 17.22 -2.36
N VAL A 149 9.07 18.51 -2.46
CA VAL A 149 9.94 19.53 -3.08
C VAL A 149 11.26 19.75 -2.32
N ARG A 150 11.31 19.42 -1.01
CA ARG A 150 12.54 19.45 -0.20
C ARG A 150 13.33 18.15 -0.28
N GLY A 151 12.83 17.13 -1.00
CA GLY A 151 13.45 15.80 -1.08
C GLY A 151 13.40 15.02 0.24
N GLN A 152 12.48 15.39 1.15
CA GLN A 152 12.29 14.71 2.44
C GLN A 152 11.41 13.46 2.33
N GLY A 153 10.71 13.29 1.21
CA GLY A 153 9.85 12.15 0.91
C GLY A 153 8.41 12.53 0.55
N VAL A 154 7.68 11.55 0.03
CA VAL A 154 6.28 11.66 -0.41
C VAL A 154 5.39 10.84 0.53
N TYR A 155 5.06 11.43 1.67
CA TYR A 155 4.23 10.78 2.69
C TYR A 155 3.26 11.75 3.35
N GLY A 156 2.15 11.19 3.83
CA GLY A 156 1.03 11.95 4.40
C GLY A 156 -0.13 11.05 4.79
N VAL A 157 -1.20 11.66 5.28
CA VAL A 157 -2.41 10.96 5.73
C VAL A 157 -3.66 11.67 5.21
N GLN A 158 -4.67 10.90 4.85
CA GLN A 158 -6.00 11.41 4.50
C GLN A 158 -7.06 10.63 5.27
N VAL A 159 -8.17 11.28 5.61
CA VAL A 159 -9.23 10.67 6.41
C VAL A 159 -10.54 10.73 5.65
N PHE A 160 -11.26 9.61 5.64
CA PHE A 160 -12.62 9.51 5.14
C PHE A 160 -13.56 9.27 6.30
N ASP A 161 -14.69 9.97 6.33
CA ASP A 161 -15.80 9.74 7.25
C ASP A 161 -17.06 9.42 6.43
N PHE A 162 -17.42 8.14 6.39
CA PHE A 162 -18.52 7.62 5.60
C PHE A 162 -19.91 7.91 6.20
N SER A 163 -19.97 8.56 7.37
CA SER A 163 -21.22 9.14 7.87
C SER A 163 -21.61 10.43 7.13
N ARG A 164 -20.67 11.03 6.39
CA ARG A 164 -20.89 12.24 5.57
C ARG A 164 -21.66 11.90 4.28
N PRO A 165 -22.31 12.88 3.64
CA PRO A 165 -22.96 12.68 2.36
C PRO A 165 -22.00 12.15 1.28
N VAL A 166 -22.53 11.37 0.35
CA VAL A 166 -21.75 10.84 -0.80
C VAL A 166 -21.09 11.98 -1.58
N GLY A 167 -19.80 11.84 -1.86
CA GLY A 167 -18.96 12.87 -2.49
C GLY A 167 -18.31 13.84 -1.51
N HIS A 168 -18.63 13.75 -0.22
CA HIS A 168 -18.10 14.58 0.87
C HIS A 168 -17.48 13.77 2.00
N GLU A 169 -17.18 12.49 1.77
CA GLU A 169 -16.58 11.59 2.77
C GLU A 169 -15.16 12.01 3.13
N LEU A 170 -14.39 12.59 2.20
CA LEU A 170 -13.04 13.08 2.49
C LEU A 170 -13.12 14.25 3.49
N VAL A 171 -12.47 14.06 4.64
CA VAL A 171 -12.35 15.05 5.73
C VAL A 171 -11.19 15.99 5.43
N ASP A 172 -11.39 17.27 5.72
CA ASP A 172 -10.32 18.27 5.61
C ASP A 172 -9.16 17.95 6.59
N GLU A 173 -7.92 18.25 6.20
CA GLU A 173 -6.75 17.88 7.00
C GLU A 173 -6.71 18.60 8.36
N ALA A 174 -7.12 19.88 8.41
CA ALA A 174 -7.23 20.63 9.66
C ALA A 174 -8.33 20.05 10.55
N GLU A 175 -9.47 19.71 9.94
CA GLU A 175 -10.61 19.11 10.63
C GLU A 175 -10.28 17.72 11.21
N ALA A 176 -9.53 16.92 10.46
CA ALA A 176 -9.08 15.59 10.87
C ALA A 176 -8.01 15.65 11.98
N GLY A 177 -7.14 16.67 11.95
CA GLY A 177 -6.12 16.91 12.99
C GLY A 177 -5.03 15.83 13.09
N ILE A 178 -4.92 14.93 12.10
CA ILE A 178 -3.97 13.82 12.12
C ILE A 178 -2.61 14.23 11.54
N GLU A 179 -2.58 15.00 10.45
CA GLU A 179 -1.36 15.45 9.76
C GLU A 179 -0.57 16.44 10.64
N PRO A 180 0.61 16.07 11.17
CA PRO A 180 1.38 16.91 12.09
C PRO A 180 1.90 18.21 11.48
N ASP A 181 2.20 18.22 10.18
CA ASP A 181 2.77 19.38 9.49
C ASP A 181 1.73 20.12 8.64
N HIS A 182 0.44 19.99 8.99
CA HIS A 182 -0.61 20.77 8.34
C HIS A 182 -0.38 22.26 8.61
N HIS A 183 -0.29 23.05 7.55
CA HIS A 183 -0.24 24.50 7.60
C HIS A 183 -1.60 25.05 7.16
N GLU A 184 -2.34 25.71 8.06
CA GLU A 184 -3.46 26.55 7.62
C GLU A 184 -2.88 27.61 6.68
N HIS A 185 -3.33 27.66 5.43
CA HIS A 185 -3.00 28.76 4.55
C HIS A 185 -3.50 30.05 5.22
N GLU A 186 -2.57 30.88 5.72
CA GLU A 186 -2.83 32.28 6.04
C GLU A 186 -3.19 33.02 4.74
N TYR A 187 -4.38 32.76 4.20
CA TYR A 187 -5.02 33.69 3.30
C TYR A 187 -5.52 34.83 4.18
N ASN A 188 -4.74 35.92 4.20
CA ASN A 188 -5.08 37.18 4.84
C ASN A 188 -6.48 37.64 4.37
N ASP A 189 -7.52 37.26 5.11
CA ASP A 189 -8.77 37.98 5.12
C ASP A 189 -8.90 38.60 6.51
N ASN A 190 -8.60 39.90 6.56
CA ASN A 190 -8.77 40.76 7.73
C ASN A 190 -10.23 40.78 8.15
N HIS A 191 -10.78 39.76 8.80
CA HIS A 191 -12.05 39.84 9.53
C HIS A 191 -12.10 38.82 10.69
N ASN A 192 -11.89 39.35 11.90
CA ASN A 192 -12.41 38.88 13.19
C ASN A 192 -12.52 37.36 13.47
N GLY A 193 -11.66 36.91 14.41
CA GLY A 193 -12.10 36.05 15.50
C GLY A 193 -11.38 34.70 15.57
N ASN A 194 -10.77 34.46 16.74
CA ASN A 194 -10.27 33.16 17.20
C ASN A 194 -11.14 31.99 16.71
N LYS A 195 -10.60 31.20 15.79
CA LYS A 195 -10.98 29.79 15.64
C LYS A 195 -9.74 28.97 15.90
N GLU A 196 -9.50 28.66 17.18
CA GLU A 196 -8.88 27.38 17.49
C GLU A 196 -9.86 26.32 16.97
N SER A 197 -9.57 25.75 15.81
CA SER A 197 -10.26 24.60 15.25
C SER A 197 -10.04 23.43 16.22
N SER A 198 -10.96 23.24 17.16
CA SER A 198 -11.00 22.00 17.93
C SER A 198 -11.15 20.84 16.94
N PRO A 199 -10.34 19.77 17.03
CA PRO A 199 -10.46 18.62 16.14
C PRO A 199 -11.90 18.14 16.14
N SER A 200 -12.50 18.00 14.97
CA SER A 200 -13.83 17.39 14.89
C SER A 200 -13.72 15.95 15.38
N VAL A 201 -14.70 15.50 16.17
CA VAL A 201 -14.75 14.09 16.57
C VAL A 201 -15.16 13.29 15.34
N LEU A 202 -14.21 12.55 14.75
CA LEU A 202 -14.48 11.62 13.65
C LEU A 202 -15.58 10.64 14.06
N SER A 203 -16.49 10.34 13.14
CA SER A 203 -17.53 9.35 13.41
C SER A 203 -16.96 7.94 13.58
N ASN A 204 -17.79 7.00 14.02
CA ASN A 204 -17.44 5.59 14.05
C ASN A 204 -17.38 4.92 12.65
N GLN A 205 -17.64 5.67 11.58
CA GLN A 205 -17.56 5.24 10.19
C GLN A 205 -16.35 5.87 9.47
N SER A 206 -15.22 5.96 10.17
CA SER A 206 -14.04 6.68 9.70
C SER A 206 -12.87 5.76 9.34
N VAL A 207 -12.15 6.13 8.27
CA VAL A 207 -10.96 5.43 7.78
C VAL A 207 -9.84 6.45 7.57
N ALA A 208 -8.71 6.28 8.26
CA ALA A 208 -7.47 7.00 7.98
C ALA A 208 -6.60 6.18 7.03
N VAL A 209 -6.08 6.80 5.97
CA VAL A 209 -5.17 6.20 5.00
C VAL A 209 -3.81 6.89 5.11
N PHE A 210 -2.83 6.19 5.67
CA PHE A 210 -1.44 6.62 5.79
C PHE A 210 -0.67 6.15 4.56
N LEU A 211 0.07 7.06 3.94
CA LEU A 211 0.88 6.81 2.76
C LEU A 211 2.35 6.96 3.18
N LEU A 212 3.11 5.86 3.15
CA LEU A 212 4.55 5.90 3.43
C LEU A 212 5.35 5.96 2.12
N ASP A 213 6.58 6.44 2.25
CA ASP A 213 7.59 6.53 1.20
C ASP A 213 8.76 5.66 1.64
N VAL A 214 8.97 4.55 0.95
CA VAL A 214 10.01 3.57 1.27
C VAL A 214 11.24 3.70 0.37
N ARG A 215 11.38 4.82 -0.36
CA ARG A 215 12.45 5.05 -1.34
C ARG A 215 13.28 6.28 -1.02
N SER A 216 12.66 7.43 -0.75
CA SER A 216 13.35 8.74 -0.64
C SER A 216 14.42 8.84 0.45
N ASN A 217 14.25 8.06 1.52
CA ASN A 217 15.16 8.00 2.67
C ASN A 217 15.75 6.61 2.89
N LYS A 218 15.48 5.68 1.97
CA LYS A 218 15.96 4.32 2.06
C LYS A 218 17.48 4.29 2.08
N THR A 219 18.04 3.50 2.98
CA THR A 219 19.48 3.29 3.08
C THR A 219 19.99 2.53 1.85
N PRO A 220 21.07 2.98 1.20
CA PRO A 220 21.61 2.29 0.04
C PRO A 220 22.08 0.88 0.36
N TRP A 221 21.89 -0.02 -0.61
CA TRP A 221 22.40 -1.39 -0.49
C TRP A 221 23.93 -1.39 -0.35
N LYS A 222 24.45 -2.07 0.68
CA LYS A 222 25.89 -2.17 0.93
C LYS A 222 26.66 -2.91 -0.16
N GLN A 223 25.98 -3.77 -0.93
CA GLN A 223 26.58 -4.61 -1.96
C GLN A 223 25.85 -4.45 -3.29
N GLN A 224 26.57 -4.71 -4.37
CA GLN A 224 26.05 -4.74 -5.74
C GLN A 224 25.92 -6.18 -6.23
N GLY A 225 25.09 -6.41 -7.26
CA GLY A 225 24.90 -7.74 -7.86
C GLY A 225 24.18 -8.73 -6.95
N LEU A 226 24.55 -10.02 -6.99
CA LEU A 226 23.85 -11.09 -6.26
C LEU A 226 23.87 -10.94 -4.72
N GLY A 227 24.74 -10.09 -4.18
CA GLY A 227 24.79 -9.76 -2.76
C GLY A 227 23.89 -8.60 -2.34
N LYS A 228 23.19 -7.95 -3.29
CA LYS A 228 22.42 -6.72 -3.06
C LYS A 228 21.37 -6.88 -1.95
N TYR A 229 20.63 -7.98 -1.94
CA TYR A 229 19.50 -8.22 -1.00
C TYR A 229 19.89 -8.96 0.28
N ARG A 230 21.12 -8.73 0.76
CA ARG A 230 21.55 -9.24 2.07
C ARG A 230 20.91 -8.41 3.18
N VAL A 231 20.55 -9.10 4.25
CA VAL A 231 19.98 -8.49 5.45
C VAL A 231 20.94 -7.46 6.04
N ASP A 232 20.42 -6.27 6.34
CA ASP A 232 21.13 -5.18 6.99
C ASP A 232 20.32 -4.62 8.17
N TYR A 233 20.74 -4.97 9.38
CA TYR A 233 20.07 -4.57 10.61
C TYR A 233 20.17 -3.08 10.95
N ALA A 234 21.13 -2.36 10.35
CA ALA A 234 21.33 -0.93 10.63
C ALA A 234 20.68 -0.02 9.57
N ALA A 235 20.14 -0.61 8.51
CA ALA A 235 19.51 0.11 7.42
C ALA A 235 18.05 0.47 7.75
N ASP A 236 17.56 1.47 7.05
CA ASP A 236 16.23 2.06 7.26
C ASP A 236 15.56 2.38 5.92
N PHE A 237 14.23 2.41 5.92
CA PHE A 237 13.41 2.82 4.75
C PHE A 237 12.94 4.26 4.87
N LEU A 238 12.48 4.68 6.05
CA LEU A 238 11.69 5.92 6.20
C LEU A 238 12.55 7.15 6.53
N GLY A 239 13.67 6.96 7.22
CA GLY A 239 14.48 8.06 7.73
C GLY A 239 13.84 8.76 8.95
N PRO A 240 14.63 9.56 9.67
CA PRO A 240 14.24 10.08 10.99
C PRO A 240 12.98 10.97 10.94
N ASP A 241 12.88 11.87 9.95
CA ASP A 241 11.77 12.83 9.86
C ASP A 241 10.44 12.11 9.62
N GLN A 242 10.41 11.16 8.70
CA GLN A 242 9.19 10.39 8.41
C GLN A 242 8.81 9.47 9.55
N TRP A 243 9.77 8.90 10.29
CA TRP A 243 9.46 8.14 11.50
C TRP A 243 8.79 9.01 12.56
N VAL A 244 9.31 10.21 12.82
CA VAL A 244 8.70 11.15 13.78
C VAL A 244 7.29 11.54 13.33
N TRP A 245 7.13 11.83 12.03
CA TRP A 245 5.82 12.10 11.45
C TRP A 245 4.87 10.91 11.65
N PHE A 246 5.27 9.70 11.27
CA PHE A 246 4.41 8.52 11.30
C PHE A 246 3.99 8.17 12.72
N GLU A 247 4.93 8.17 13.68
CA GLU A 247 4.63 7.95 15.09
C GLU A 247 3.65 8.99 15.65
N THR A 248 3.79 10.25 15.25
CA THR A 248 2.93 11.35 15.70
C THR A 248 1.53 11.26 15.08
N ALA A 249 1.45 11.10 13.77
CA ALA A 249 0.21 10.99 13.03
C ALA A 249 -0.60 9.76 13.49
N LEU A 250 0.06 8.61 13.65
CA LEU A 250 -0.59 7.39 14.10
C LEU A 250 -1.16 7.52 15.52
N ARG A 251 -0.43 8.17 16.44
CA ARG A 251 -0.94 8.47 17.81
C ARG A 251 -2.11 9.46 17.84
N ARG A 252 -2.20 10.37 16.85
CA ARG A 252 -3.30 11.34 16.74
C ARG A 252 -4.56 10.72 16.14
N SER A 253 -4.45 9.60 15.44
CA SER A 253 -5.60 9.01 14.76
C SER A 253 -6.63 8.44 15.72
N THR A 254 -7.86 8.95 15.60
CA THR A 254 -9.05 8.39 16.26
C THR A 254 -9.94 7.62 15.28
N ALA A 255 -9.49 7.40 14.05
CA ALA A 255 -10.28 6.72 13.03
C ALA A 255 -10.57 5.26 13.42
N THR A 256 -11.75 4.76 13.03
CA THR A 256 -12.17 3.37 13.30
C THR A 256 -11.25 2.35 12.60
N VAL A 257 -10.82 2.66 11.37
CA VAL A 257 -9.91 1.82 10.59
C VAL A 257 -8.70 2.64 10.15
N ASN A 258 -7.51 2.05 10.22
CA ASN A 258 -6.24 2.72 9.90
C ASN A 258 -5.49 1.92 8.82
N VAL A 259 -5.60 2.33 7.56
CA VAL A 259 -4.92 1.68 6.43
C VAL A 259 -3.55 2.30 6.23
N ILE A 260 -2.49 1.49 6.18
CA ILE A 260 -1.10 1.95 6.00
C ILE A 260 -0.59 1.38 4.68
N VAL A 261 -0.35 2.24 3.70
CA VAL A 261 0.00 1.87 2.32
C VAL A 261 1.46 2.23 2.05
N GLN A 262 2.18 1.31 1.42
CA GLN A 262 3.58 1.50 1.02
C GLN A 262 3.96 0.54 -0.12
N GLY A 263 5.08 0.76 -0.81
CA GLY A 263 5.43 -0.01 -2.01
C GLY A 263 5.86 -1.48 -1.78
N LEU A 264 6.50 -1.81 -0.67
CA LEU A 264 7.25 -3.07 -0.49
C LEU A 264 6.58 -4.04 0.48
N GLN A 265 6.53 -5.34 0.22
CA GLN A 265 5.92 -6.26 1.18
C GLN A 265 6.55 -6.19 2.59
N VAL A 266 5.71 -6.08 3.62
CA VAL A 266 6.15 -5.96 5.03
C VAL A 266 6.35 -7.32 5.65
N HIS A 267 5.47 -8.28 5.39
CA HIS A 267 5.44 -9.59 6.05
C HIS A 267 6.21 -10.69 5.30
N ALA A 268 6.72 -10.44 4.08
CA ALA A 268 7.34 -11.45 3.19
C ALA A 268 8.74 -11.96 3.64
N ASP A 269 8.89 -12.43 4.88
CA ASP A 269 10.16 -12.89 5.48
C ASP A 269 10.33 -14.43 5.51
N ARG A 270 9.52 -15.19 4.76
CA ARG A 270 9.65 -16.66 4.67
C ARG A 270 10.54 -17.08 3.49
N TYR A 271 11.42 -18.05 3.74
CA TYR A 271 12.52 -18.45 2.84
C TYR A 271 12.09 -19.07 1.50
N ILE A 272 10.81 -19.48 1.35
CA ILE A 272 10.27 -20.09 0.11
C ILE A 272 9.07 -19.26 -0.41
N ASP A 273 8.96 -18.02 0.05
CA ASP A 273 8.05 -17.07 -0.58
C ASP A 273 8.68 -16.61 -1.89
N GLY A 274 7.94 -16.59 -3.00
CA GLY A 274 8.49 -16.27 -4.33
C GLY A 274 9.12 -14.88 -4.43
N ASN A 275 8.97 -14.05 -3.40
CA ASN A 275 9.65 -12.80 -3.22
C ASN A 275 11.06 -12.98 -2.59
N VAL A 276 12.10 -12.88 -3.41
CA VAL A 276 13.50 -13.09 -3.01
C VAL A 276 14.34 -11.80 -3.07
N VAL A 277 13.71 -10.66 -3.33
CA VAL A 277 14.38 -9.43 -3.78
C VAL A 277 14.27 -8.34 -2.71
N GLU A 278 13.36 -7.38 -2.88
CA GLU A 278 13.23 -6.22 -2.02
C GLU A 278 11.94 -6.29 -1.20
N ASP A 279 12.10 -6.27 0.12
CA ASP A 279 11.02 -6.39 1.09
C ASP A 279 11.51 -5.85 2.44
N TRP A 280 10.61 -5.61 3.39
CA TRP A 280 11.00 -5.04 4.68
C TRP A 280 11.89 -5.96 5.53
N SER A 281 11.86 -7.28 5.32
CA SER A 281 12.69 -8.24 6.05
C SER A 281 14.18 -8.08 5.76
N ARG A 282 14.53 -7.36 4.68
CA ARG A 282 15.91 -6.98 4.38
C ARG A 282 16.47 -5.97 5.37
N PHE A 283 15.63 -5.12 5.97
CA PHE A 283 16.01 -4.17 7.04
C PHE A 283 15.23 -4.46 8.34
N PRO A 284 15.59 -5.53 9.09
CA PRO A 284 14.79 -6.04 10.20
C PRO A 284 14.53 -5.03 11.33
N ALA A 285 15.47 -4.14 11.62
CA ALA A 285 15.25 -3.13 12.67
C ALA A 285 14.17 -2.11 12.28
N ALA A 286 14.15 -1.68 11.01
CA ALA A 286 13.11 -0.80 10.48
C ALA A 286 11.75 -1.51 10.44
N GLN A 287 11.72 -2.77 10.01
CA GLN A 287 10.53 -3.62 10.04
C GLN A 287 9.98 -3.80 11.47
N HIS A 288 10.86 -4.07 12.43
CA HIS A 288 10.47 -4.20 13.84
C HIS A 288 9.94 -2.86 14.38
N ARG A 289 10.58 -1.73 14.06
CA ARG A 289 10.11 -0.39 14.44
C ARG A 289 8.72 -0.10 13.87
N LEU A 290 8.44 -0.49 12.62
CA LEU A 290 7.10 -0.37 12.02
C LEU A 290 6.06 -1.12 12.86
N TYR A 291 6.31 -2.40 13.17
CA TYR A 291 5.39 -3.18 14.00
C TYR A 291 5.18 -2.54 15.37
N GLN A 292 6.25 -2.20 16.08
CA GLN A 292 6.15 -1.60 17.41
C GLN A 292 5.42 -0.25 17.39
N THR A 293 5.61 0.56 16.34
CA THR A 293 4.90 1.84 16.18
C THR A 293 3.38 1.62 16.09
N ILE A 294 2.94 0.61 15.33
CA ILE A 294 1.52 0.22 15.21
C ILE A 294 0.97 -0.35 16.52
N LEU A 295 1.74 -1.20 17.18
CA LEU A 295 1.31 -1.84 18.43
C LEU A 295 1.21 -0.84 19.59
N GLN A 296 2.06 0.18 19.62
CA GLN A 296 2.17 1.14 20.73
C GLN A 296 1.32 2.42 20.54
N SER A 297 0.77 2.66 19.35
CA SER A 297 -0.04 3.85 19.05
C SER A 297 -1.50 3.76 19.55
N ASN A 298 -1.98 2.56 19.90
CA ASN A 298 -3.39 2.25 20.22
C ASN A 298 -4.38 2.52 19.07
N VAL A 299 -3.92 2.63 17.81
CA VAL A 299 -4.82 2.78 16.66
C VAL A 299 -5.79 1.60 16.54
N GLN A 300 -6.97 1.86 15.99
CA GLN A 300 -7.98 0.82 15.76
C GLN A 300 -7.82 0.21 14.36
N ALA A 301 -8.06 -1.09 14.27
CA ALA A 301 -8.06 -1.88 13.04
C ALA A 301 -7.00 -1.48 11.97
N PRO A 302 -5.68 -1.61 12.27
CA PRO A 302 -4.61 -1.36 11.33
C PRO A 302 -4.57 -2.44 10.25
N ILE A 303 -4.43 -2.02 8.99
CA ILE A 303 -4.29 -2.92 7.83
C ILE A 303 -3.16 -2.38 6.96
N LEU A 304 -2.17 -3.22 6.65
CA LEU A 304 -1.08 -2.89 5.75
C LEU A 304 -1.48 -3.17 4.30
N VAL A 305 -1.03 -2.35 3.36
CA VAL A 305 -1.19 -2.56 1.91
C VAL A 305 0.16 -2.40 1.22
N SER A 306 0.47 -3.30 0.28
CA SER A 306 1.75 -3.34 -0.45
C SER A 306 1.65 -3.61 -1.95
N GLY A 307 2.76 -3.33 -2.66
CA GLY A 307 2.93 -3.43 -4.11
C GLY A 307 4.19 -4.22 -4.53
N ASP A 308 4.92 -3.72 -5.54
CA ASP A 308 6.23 -4.19 -6.08
C ASP A 308 6.29 -5.60 -6.73
N VAL A 309 5.63 -6.60 -6.15
CA VAL A 309 5.99 -8.01 -6.36
C VAL A 309 5.28 -8.75 -7.51
N HIS A 310 4.48 -8.05 -8.31
CA HIS A 310 3.78 -8.57 -9.50
C HIS A 310 2.83 -9.76 -9.24
N MET A 311 2.23 -9.80 -8.04
CA MET A 311 1.14 -10.69 -7.66
C MET A 311 0.24 -10.06 -6.59
N ALA A 312 -0.88 -10.72 -6.29
CA ALA A 312 -1.66 -10.43 -5.10
C ALA A 312 -1.39 -11.45 -4.00
N GLU A 313 -1.41 -11.00 -2.75
CA GLU A 313 -1.23 -11.86 -1.58
C GLU A 313 -1.95 -11.31 -0.34
N LEU A 314 -2.46 -12.21 0.49
CA LEU A 314 -2.99 -11.93 1.82
C LEU A 314 -2.06 -12.53 2.86
N LEU A 315 -1.48 -11.68 3.71
CA LEU A 315 -0.49 -12.05 4.71
C LEU A 315 -0.96 -11.62 6.10
N ARG A 316 -0.56 -12.34 7.14
CA ARG A 316 -0.81 -11.99 8.53
C ARG A 316 0.42 -12.25 9.37
N LYS A 317 0.66 -11.40 10.37
CA LYS A 317 1.55 -11.68 11.50
C LYS A 317 0.87 -11.36 12.82
N ASP A 318 1.09 -12.23 13.79
CA ASP A 318 0.66 -12.00 15.17
C ASP A 318 1.86 -11.47 15.96
N CYS A 319 1.76 -10.22 16.41
CA CYS A 319 2.87 -9.50 17.02
C CYS A 319 2.57 -9.08 18.47
N GLN A 320 3.62 -9.01 19.30
CA GLN A 320 3.55 -8.56 20.68
C GLN A 320 4.25 -7.21 20.88
N PRO A 321 3.69 -6.28 21.67
CA PRO A 321 4.38 -5.04 22.01
C PRO A 321 5.59 -5.32 22.92
N VAL A 322 6.72 -4.68 22.65
CA VAL A 322 7.91 -4.74 23.51
C VAL A 322 7.87 -3.58 24.51
N GLY A 323 8.02 -3.88 25.82
CA GLY A 323 8.54 -2.90 26.78
C GLY A 323 7.59 -1.88 27.43
N ARG A 324 6.33 -2.21 27.75
CA ARG A 324 5.66 -1.50 28.88
C ARG A 324 6.07 -2.16 30.20
N ARG A 325 7.09 -1.62 30.86
CA ARG A 325 7.43 -2.00 32.25
C ARG A 325 6.16 -1.87 33.10
N GLN A 326 5.82 -2.93 33.82
CA GLN A 326 4.96 -2.90 35.00
C GLN A 326 5.40 -1.71 35.87
N THR A 327 4.61 -0.65 35.91
CA THR A 327 4.66 0.27 37.04
C THR A 327 3.95 -0.46 38.15
N ASP A 328 4.70 -0.87 39.17
CA ASP A 328 4.24 -1.59 40.35
C ASP A 328 2.95 -0.95 40.91
N GLY A 329 1.79 -1.60 40.77
CA GLY A 329 0.60 -1.21 41.53
C GLY A 329 -0.78 -1.39 40.88
N GLU A 330 -0.90 -1.51 39.56
CA GLU A 330 -2.23 -1.70 38.93
C GLU A 330 -2.37 -3.12 38.36
N ALA A 331 -2.94 -3.99 39.19
CA ALA A 331 -3.56 -5.21 38.74
C ALA A 331 -4.85 -4.85 37.99
N ASP A 332 -4.73 -4.58 36.69
CA ASP A 332 -5.88 -4.50 35.79
C ASP A 332 -5.68 -5.47 34.62
N GLY A 333 -6.69 -6.29 34.38
CA GLY A 333 -6.61 -7.64 33.82
C GLY A 333 -5.99 -7.80 32.42
N ASP A 334 -5.16 -8.84 32.31
CA ASP A 334 -5.20 -9.92 31.29
C ASP A 334 -5.06 -9.65 29.77
N HIS A 335 -4.87 -8.40 29.31
CA HIS A 335 -4.76 -8.14 27.85
C HIS A 335 -3.49 -7.42 27.36
N ARG A 336 -2.54 -7.10 28.24
CA ARG A 336 -1.35 -6.31 27.86
C ARG A 336 -0.21 -7.11 27.22
N ASP A 337 -0.27 -8.45 27.30
CA ASP A 337 0.66 -9.40 26.64
C ASP A 337 -0.01 -10.15 25.47
N ALA A 338 -1.21 -9.75 25.06
CA ALA A 338 -1.95 -10.43 24.00
C ALA A 338 -1.34 -10.13 22.63
N ASN A 339 -1.21 -11.17 21.80
CA ASN A 339 -0.82 -11.02 20.40
C ASN A 339 -1.84 -10.16 19.67
N ARG A 340 -1.36 -9.17 18.94
CA ARG A 340 -2.17 -8.41 18.01
C ARG A 340 -1.89 -8.87 16.59
N MET A 341 -2.97 -9.19 15.89
CA MET A 341 -2.92 -9.52 14.48
C MET A 341 -2.65 -8.26 13.64
N LEU A 342 -1.66 -8.33 12.78
CA LEU A 342 -1.37 -7.36 11.72
C LEU A 342 -1.63 -8.05 10.39
N LEU A 343 -2.57 -7.52 9.62
CA LEU A 343 -2.92 -8.02 8.29
C LEU A 343 -2.21 -7.17 7.24
N GLU A 344 -1.71 -7.80 6.20
CA GLU A 344 -1.18 -7.16 5.00
C GLU A 344 -1.89 -7.68 3.74
N VAL A 345 -2.21 -6.75 2.84
CA VAL A 345 -2.82 -7.04 1.55
C VAL A 345 -1.92 -6.50 0.46
N THR A 346 -1.28 -7.41 -0.27
CA THR A 346 -0.48 -7.09 -1.44
C THR A 346 -1.36 -7.10 -2.68
N THR A 347 -1.29 -6.05 -3.48
CA THR A 347 -1.96 -5.98 -4.78
C THR A 347 -1.06 -5.32 -5.81
N SER A 348 -0.31 -6.17 -6.51
CA SER A 348 0.72 -5.76 -7.44
C SER A 348 0.55 -6.49 -8.77
N GLY A 349 0.25 -5.77 -9.84
CA GLY A 349 0.22 -6.37 -11.17
C GLY A 349 -0.97 -5.93 -11.98
N MET A 350 -1.08 -4.63 -12.22
CA MET A 350 -2.16 -4.11 -13.03
C MET A 350 -2.02 -4.48 -14.51
N THR A 351 -0.79 -4.47 -15.02
CA THR A 351 -0.53 -4.68 -16.46
C THR A 351 0.39 -5.86 -16.77
N HIS A 352 1.09 -6.36 -15.75
CA HIS A 352 1.99 -7.48 -15.85
C HIS A 352 2.09 -8.13 -14.45
N SER A 353 2.23 -9.45 -14.44
CA SER A 353 2.16 -10.26 -13.23
C SER A 353 2.85 -11.60 -13.49
N TRP A 354 3.20 -12.33 -12.44
CA TRP A 354 3.83 -13.66 -12.59
C TRP A 354 2.99 -14.68 -13.36
N GLY A 355 1.66 -14.52 -13.38
CA GLY A 355 0.72 -15.37 -14.12
C GLY A 355 0.32 -14.84 -15.50
N SER A 356 0.80 -13.64 -15.88
CA SER A 356 0.55 -13.06 -17.20
C SER A 356 1.86 -12.88 -17.97
N HIS A 357 2.52 -11.76 -17.76
CA HIS A 357 3.82 -11.44 -18.32
C HIS A 357 4.76 -11.00 -17.21
N ILE A 358 5.98 -11.52 -17.17
CA ILE A 358 6.90 -11.26 -16.06
C ILE A 358 7.57 -9.88 -16.10
N CYS A 359 7.56 -9.21 -17.27
CA CYS A 359 8.24 -7.93 -17.45
C CYS A 359 7.26 -6.77 -17.63
N ALA A 360 7.55 -5.63 -17.02
CA ALA A 360 6.85 -4.38 -17.29
C ALA A 360 6.97 -3.90 -18.74
N ARG A 361 8.11 -4.19 -19.39
CA ARG A 361 8.46 -3.72 -20.74
C ARG A 361 8.67 -4.90 -21.69
N PRO A 362 7.72 -5.19 -22.61
CA PRO A 362 7.83 -6.32 -23.53
C PRO A 362 9.09 -6.28 -24.39
N GLU A 363 9.51 -5.09 -24.83
CA GLU A 363 10.59 -4.94 -25.81
C GLU A 363 12.00 -5.01 -25.22
N SER A 364 12.12 -5.03 -23.88
CA SER A 364 13.40 -4.95 -23.16
C SER A 364 14.35 -6.14 -23.42
N SER A 365 13.82 -7.33 -23.73
CA SER A 365 14.66 -8.52 -23.97
C SER A 365 13.94 -9.62 -24.73
N TRP A 366 14.67 -10.70 -25.07
CA TRP A 366 14.05 -11.92 -25.61
C TRP A 366 13.19 -12.64 -24.58
N SER A 367 13.62 -12.71 -23.31
CA SER A 367 12.87 -13.35 -22.23
C SER A 367 11.51 -12.68 -22.01
N CYS A 368 11.44 -11.34 -22.09
CA CYS A 368 10.20 -10.58 -21.91
C CYS A 368 9.19 -10.73 -23.06
N ARG A 369 9.59 -11.32 -24.20
CA ARG A 369 8.72 -11.62 -25.35
C ARG A 369 8.37 -13.10 -25.47
N ASN A 370 8.96 -13.95 -24.64
CA ASN A 370 8.85 -15.39 -24.80
C ASN A 370 7.80 -15.96 -23.85
N ALA A 371 6.66 -16.39 -24.42
CA ALA A 371 5.57 -17.01 -23.68
C ALA A 371 5.99 -18.29 -22.93
N TYR A 372 7.02 -19.02 -23.38
CA TYR A 372 7.55 -20.15 -22.63
C TYR A 372 8.25 -19.71 -21.35
N VAL A 373 8.94 -18.57 -21.37
CA VAL A 373 9.58 -18.00 -20.18
C VAL A 373 8.50 -17.56 -19.19
N ASP A 374 7.48 -16.82 -19.66
CA ASP A 374 6.32 -16.43 -18.84
C ASP A 374 5.67 -17.66 -18.18
N TRP A 375 5.35 -18.71 -18.97
CA TRP A 375 4.80 -19.96 -18.45
C TRP A 375 5.72 -20.65 -17.43
N SER A 376 7.03 -20.73 -17.71
CA SER A 376 7.98 -21.40 -16.82
C SER A 376 8.14 -20.68 -15.47
N MET A 377 8.16 -19.34 -15.49
CA MET A 377 8.24 -18.52 -14.28
C MET A 377 6.93 -18.60 -13.49
N SER A 378 5.78 -18.51 -14.16
CA SER A 378 4.47 -18.69 -13.54
C SER A 378 4.38 -20.03 -12.80
N MET A 379 4.81 -21.12 -13.45
CA MET A 379 4.82 -22.45 -12.82
C MET A 379 5.78 -22.50 -11.62
N GLY A 380 6.96 -21.91 -11.74
CA GLY A 380 7.93 -21.80 -10.65
C GLY A 380 7.38 -21.05 -9.45
N MET A 381 6.70 -19.93 -9.69
CA MET A 381 6.05 -19.12 -8.65
C MET A 381 4.90 -19.89 -7.99
N HIS A 382 4.07 -20.61 -8.75
CA HIS A 382 3.06 -21.48 -8.16
C HIS A 382 3.67 -22.55 -7.26
N VAL A 383 4.78 -23.17 -7.68
CA VAL A 383 5.50 -24.17 -6.85
C VAL A 383 6.09 -23.53 -5.61
N ALA A 384 6.73 -22.35 -5.73
CA ALA A 384 7.30 -21.62 -4.60
C ALA A 384 6.21 -21.27 -3.58
N HIS A 385 5.17 -20.55 -4.00
CA HIS A 385 4.09 -20.15 -3.11
C HIS A 385 3.21 -21.30 -2.63
N HIS A 386 3.16 -22.46 -3.31
CA HIS A 386 2.45 -23.63 -2.78
C HIS A 386 3.25 -24.34 -1.68
N ASN A 387 4.58 -24.45 -1.84
CA ASN A 387 5.45 -25.12 -0.86
C ASN A 387 5.90 -24.19 0.28
N GLY A 388 5.94 -22.88 0.03
CA GLY A 388 6.16 -21.82 1.01
C GLY A 388 4.87 -21.16 1.51
N ALA A 389 3.70 -21.66 1.06
CA ALA A 389 2.39 -21.12 1.38
C ALA A 389 2.25 -20.86 2.87
N TRP A 390 1.80 -19.66 3.22
CA TRP A 390 1.37 -19.32 4.56
C TRP A 390 -0.05 -19.88 4.78
N THR A 391 -0.22 -21.21 4.68
CA THR A 391 -1.51 -21.91 4.87
C THR A 391 -2.18 -21.63 6.21
N ASP A 392 -1.49 -20.93 7.09
CA ASP A 392 -1.79 -20.77 8.48
C ASP A 392 -2.48 -19.43 8.78
N LEU A 393 -2.52 -18.47 7.85
CA LEU A 393 -2.53 -17.06 8.24
C LEU A 393 -3.66 -16.18 7.70
N VAL A 394 -4.61 -16.71 6.94
CA VAL A 394 -5.84 -15.99 6.59
C VAL A 394 -7.02 -16.89 6.94
N ASP A 395 -8.06 -16.35 7.57
CA ASP A 395 -9.31 -17.09 7.74
C ASP A 395 -9.91 -17.32 6.35
N LEU A 396 -9.55 -18.45 5.76
CA LEU A 396 -9.95 -18.87 4.42
C LEU A 396 -11.29 -19.64 4.44
N GLU A 397 -11.84 -19.92 5.63
CA GLU A 397 -13.21 -20.43 5.80
C GLU A 397 -14.23 -19.29 5.67
N SER A 398 -13.79 -18.06 5.92
CA SER A 398 -14.58 -16.84 5.76
C SER A 398 -14.64 -16.29 4.33
N ALA A 399 -13.96 -16.92 3.38
CA ALA A 399 -13.90 -16.50 1.98
C ALA A 399 -15.29 -16.50 1.32
N GLU A 400 -15.54 -15.54 0.44
CA GLU A 400 -16.79 -15.46 -0.33
C GLU A 400 -16.93 -16.68 -1.26
N GLU A 401 -18.18 -17.09 -1.47
CA GLU A 401 -18.51 -18.21 -2.35
C GLU A 401 -17.90 -18.00 -3.75
N GLY A 402 -17.08 -18.95 -4.19
CA GLY A 402 -16.39 -18.90 -5.48
C GLY A 402 -14.99 -18.26 -5.47
N ALA A 403 -14.56 -17.65 -4.35
CA ALA A 403 -13.16 -17.27 -4.17
C ALA A 403 -12.29 -18.52 -3.97
N LYS A 404 -10.97 -18.40 -4.22
CA LYS A 404 -10.02 -19.49 -3.98
C LYS A 404 -9.84 -19.73 -2.48
N ALA A 405 -10.74 -20.49 -1.85
CA ALA A 405 -10.61 -20.89 -0.46
C ALA A 405 -9.34 -21.75 -0.26
N GLY A 406 -8.61 -21.48 0.82
CA GLY A 406 -7.37 -22.19 1.14
C GLY A 406 -6.12 -21.69 0.40
N ILE A 407 -6.25 -20.62 -0.41
CA ILE A 407 -5.14 -20.02 -1.16
C ILE A 407 -5.02 -18.54 -0.76
N GLN A 408 -3.80 -18.10 -0.44
CA GLN A 408 -3.51 -16.73 -0.01
C GLN A 408 -3.03 -15.80 -1.12
N TYR A 409 -2.67 -16.35 -2.28
CA TYR A 409 -2.02 -15.61 -3.36
C TYR A 409 -2.72 -15.80 -4.70
N ASN A 410 -2.55 -14.84 -5.61
CA ASN A 410 -2.98 -14.96 -6.99
C ASN A 410 -1.94 -14.29 -7.91
N LEU A 411 -1.54 -14.99 -8.97
CA LEU A 411 -0.51 -14.53 -9.90
C LEU A 411 -1.09 -13.79 -11.12
N ASP A 412 -2.40 -13.74 -11.29
CA ASP A 412 -3.07 -13.05 -12.39
C ASP A 412 -3.02 -11.51 -12.20
N LEU A 413 -3.42 -10.78 -13.24
CA LEU A 413 -3.59 -9.33 -13.14
C LEU A 413 -4.64 -9.00 -12.08
N ASN A 414 -4.34 -8.06 -11.19
CA ASN A 414 -5.12 -7.87 -9.99
C ASN A 414 -5.25 -6.42 -9.52
N PHE A 415 -6.30 -6.16 -8.74
CA PHE A 415 -6.44 -4.99 -7.88
C PHE A 415 -7.17 -5.38 -6.58
N GLY A 416 -6.90 -4.66 -5.50
CA GLY A 416 -7.50 -4.87 -4.18
C GLY A 416 -8.71 -3.97 -3.91
N GLU A 417 -9.61 -4.46 -3.06
CA GLU A 417 -10.81 -3.76 -2.61
C GLU A 417 -11.01 -3.98 -1.12
N PHE A 418 -11.20 -2.88 -0.38
CA PHE A 418 -11.73 -2.90 0.99
C PHE A 418 -13.14 -2.31 0.98
N GLU A 419 -14.11 -3.07 1.47
CA GLU A 419 -15.47 -2.62 1.72
C GLU A 419 -15.77 -2.69 3.21
N PHE A 420 -16.24 -1.58 3.79
CA PHE A 420 -16.51 -1.47 5.21
C PHE A 420 -18.00 -1.67 5.49
N ASP A 421 -18.30 -2.65 6.33
CA ASP A 421 -19.64 -2.93 6.85
C ASP A 421 -19.72 -2.37 8.27
N TRP A 422 -20.24 -1.14 8.38
CA TRP A 422 -20.26 -0.40 9.64
C TRP A 422 -21.24 -0.97 10.67
N GLU A 423 -22.28 -1.69 10.22
CA GLU A 423 -23.26 -2.34 11.09
C GLU A 423 -22.67 -3.61 11.69
N ALA A 424 -22.06 -4.45 10.84
CA ALA A 424 -21.37 -5.65 11.28
C ALA A 424 -20.00 -5.38 11.92
N LYS A 425 -19.49 -4.13 11.81
CA LYS A 425 -18.16 -3.70 12.26
C LYS A 425 -17.03 -4.53 11.67
N GLU A 426 -17.12 -4.82 10.38
CA GLU A 426 -16.13 -5.62 9.66
C GLU A 426 -15.64 -4.93 8.39
N VAL A 427 -14.44 -5.32 7.95
CA VAL A 427 -13.94 -5.04 6.61
C VAL A 427 -13.98 -6.31 5.79
N LYS A 428 -14.55 -6.23 4.59
CA LYS A 428 -14.48 -7.26 3.55
C LYS A 428 -13.36 -6.88 2.60
N ILE A 429 -12.37 -7.76 2.49
CA ILE A 429 -11.19 -7.57 1.65
C ILE A 429 -11.30 -8.53 0.48
N ARG A 430 -11.15 -8.01 -0.74
CA ARG A 430 -11.26 -8.77 -1.97
C ARG A 430 -10.13 -8.41 -2.93
N ILE A 431 -9.66 -9.41 -3.67
CA ILE A 431 -8.75 -9.23 -4.80
C ILE A 431 -9.51 -9.59 -6.07
N HIS A 432 -9.59 -8.68 -7.02
CA HIS A 432 -10.30 -8.85 -8.28
C HIS A 432 -9.34 -8.86 -9.46
N GLY A 433 -9.78 -9.42 -10.59
CA GLY A 433 -9.07 -9.37 -11.87
C GLY A 433 -9.75 -8.47 -12.90
N ASN A 434 -9.43 -8.71 -14.18
CA ASN A 434 -9.91 -7.89 -15.30
C ASN A 434 -11.33 -8.21 -15.81
N ASN A 435 -11.94 -9.29 -15.33
CA ASN A 435 -13.29 -9.67 -15.74
C ASN A 435 -14.35 -8.89 -14.95
N VAL A 436 -14.93 -7.87 -15.58
CA VAL A 436 -16.02 -7.04 -15.03
C VAL A 436 -17.25 -7.86 -14.63
N ASN A 437 -17.50 -8.99 -15.31
CA ASN A 437 -18.65 -9.86 -15.07
C ASN A 437 -18.33 -11.02 -14.11
N ALA A 438 -17.12 -11.07 -13.54
CA ALA A 438 -16.80 -12.09 -12.57
C ALA A 438 -17.68 -11.92 -11.33
N THR A 439 -18.37 -12.99 -10.96
CA THR A 439 -19.27 -13.01 -9.79
C THR A 439 -18.52 -13.20 -8.48
N ALA A 440 -17.29 -13.71 -8.52
CA ALA A 440 -16.46 -13.98 -7.36
C ALA A 440 -15.07 -13.33 -7.49
N PRO A 441 -14.49 -12.82 -6.37
CA PRO A 441 -13.11 -12.36 -6.35
C PRO A 441 -12.13 -13.54 -6.45
N TYR A 442 -10.88 -13.27 -6.80
CA TYR A 442 -9.81 -14.27 -6.77
C TYR A 442 -9.49 -14.71 -5.35
N LEU A 443 -9.32 -13.74 -4.45
CA LEU A 443 -9.07 -13.92 -3.03
C LEU A 443 -10.07 -13.08 -2.24
N SER A 444 -10.47 -13.57 -1.08
CA SER A 444 -11.27 -12.77 -0.16
C SER A 444 -11.09 -13.20 1.29
N THR A 445 -11.25 -12.26 2.20
CA THR A 445 -11.27 -12.48 3.64
C THR A 445 -12.09 -11.37 4.29
N ARG A 446 -12.61 -11.61 5.49
CA ARG A 446 -13.33 -10.62 6.28
C ARG A 446 -12.79 -10.58 7.70
N TRP A 447 -12.74 -9.40 8.28
CA TRP A 447 -12.19 -9.21 9.61
C TRP A 447 -12.98 -8.17 10.40
N ASP A 448 -13.33 -8.54 11.61
CA ASP A 448 -13.95 -7.66 12.60
C ASP A 448 -12.95 -6.60 13.09
N PHE A 449 -13.44 -5.37 13.28
CA PHE A 449 -12.63 -4.22 13.69
C PHE A 449 -12.05 -4.40 15.10
N ASP A 450 -12.76 -5.04 16.02
CA ASP A 450 -12.27 -5.26 17.38
C ASP A 450 -11.13 -6.31 17.40
N THR A 451 -11.20 -7.31 16.52
CA THR A 451 -10.15 -8.32 16.30
C THR A 451 -8.88 -7.69 15.72
N LEU A 452 -9.00 -6.89 14.65
CA LEU A 452 -7.87 -6.12 14.11
C LEU A 452 -7.32 -5.09 15.13
N SER A 453 -8.19 -4.59 16.01
CA SER A 453 -7.79 -3.70 17.11
C SER A 453 -7.08 -4.42 18.26
N GLY A 454 -7.04 -5.76 18.27
CA GLY A 454 -6.49 -6.55 19.37
C GLY A 454 -7.36 -6.54 20.64
N LYS A 455 -8.64 -6.17 20.54
CA LYS A 455 -9.60 -6.20 21.66
C LYS A 455 -10.20 -7.59 21.85
N THR A 456 -10.24 -8.39 20.80
CA THR A 456 -10.64 -9.80 20.82
C THR A 456 -9.50 -10.66 20.28
N PRO A 457 -9.31 -11.89 20.79
CA PRO A 457 -8.31 -12.80 20.24
C PRO A 457 -8.60 -13.13 18.78
N ALA A 458 -7.57 -13.08 17.95
CA ALA A 458 -7.69 -13.54 16.58
C ALA A 458 -7.83 -15.08 16.53
N PRO A 459 -8.51 -15.65 15.52
CA PRO A 459 -8.63 -17.08 15.36
C PRO A 459 -7.23 -17.74 15.34
N PRO A 460 -7.08 -18.93 15.98
CA PRO A 460 -5.81 -19.63 16.01
C PRO A 460 -5.41 -20.06 14.60
N THR A 461 -4.15 -19.82 14.27
CA THR A 461 -3.53 -20.23 13.02
C THR A 461 -3.18 -21.71 13.12
N GLY A 462 -3.54 -22.53 12.13
CA GLY A 462 -3.06 -23.92 12.06
C GLY A 462 -1.53 -23.98 12.07
N LEU A 463 -0.95 -24.86 12.86
CA LEU A 463 0.42 -25.39 12.72
C LEU A 463 1.65 -24.46 12.55
N VAL A 464 1.71 -23.20 13.04
CA VAL A 464 3.04 -22.58 13.34
C VAL A 464 3.03 -21.80 14.66
N ARG A 465 3.82 -22.32 15.60
CA ARG A 465 4.28 -21.67 16.83
C ARG A 465 5.42 -20.72 16.49
N ASP A 466 5.16 -19.48 16.08
CA ASP A 466 6.15 -18.45 16.41
C ASP A 466 5.59 -17.01 16.48
N PRO A 467 4.80 -16.67 17.51
CA PRO A 467 4.46 -15.28 17.81
C PRO A 467 5.67 -14.42 18.25
N SER A 468 6.89 -14.98 18.36
CA SER A 468 8.07 -14.26 18.86
C SER A 468 8.83 -13.47 17.79
N ARG A 469 8.58 -13.68 16.49
CA ARG A 469 9.31 -12.95 15.43
C ARG A 469 9.11 -11.44 15.42
N CYS A 470 7.97 -10.93 15.91
CA CYS A 470 7.79 -9.47 16.06
C CYS A 470 8.32 -8.92 17.39
N ARG A 471 8.79 -9.80 18.29
CA ARG A 471 9.26 -9.47 19.65
C ARG A 471 10.79 -9.56 19.75
N ASP A 472 11.40 -10.46 18.99
CA ASP A 472 12.80 -10.86 19.14
C ASP A 472 13.76 -10.09 18.21
N TYR A 473 13.88 -8.76 18.36
CA TYR A 473 15.00 -7.99 17.80
C TYR A 473 15.38 -6.77 18.64
#